data_AF-A0AAD8A3X5-F1
#
_entry.id   AF-A0AAD8A3X5-F1
#
_cell.length_a   1.000
_cell.length_b   1.000
_cell.length_c   1.000
_cell.angle_alpha   90.00
_cell.angle_beta   90.00
_cell.angle_gamma   90.00
#
_symmetry.space_group_name_H-M   'P 1'
#
loop_
_entity.id
_entity.type
_entity.pdbx_description
1 polymer ?
#
loop_
_entity_poly.entity_id
_entity_poly.type
_entity_poly.pdbx_seq_one_letter_code
_entity_poly.pdbx_strand_id
1 'polypeptide(L)'
;MNIVTLNKLRFNNSGNYKCEVSTEAPNFETIADSSYMTVMAYPSEDPMIEGVLSTYSLGDYISANCTSGKSKPAANLTWHINGAK
;
A
#
# COMPACT_ATOMS: atom_id res chain seq x y z
N MET A 1 4.17 30.22 0.00
CA MET A 1 3.52 28.90 -0.14
C MET A 1 3.00 28.51 1.22
N ASN A 2 1.70 28.32 1.36
CA ASN A 2 1.11 27.79 2.59
C ASN A 2 1.13 26.27 2.50
N ILE A 3 1.70 25.60 3.51
CA ILE A 3 1.85 24.14 3.53
C ILE A 3 1.06 23.59 4.71
N VAL A 4 0.18 22.63 4.45
CA VAL A 4 -0.52 21.87 5.48
C VAL A 4 0.17 20.52 5.63
N THR A 5 0.62 20.21 6.85
CA THR A 5 1.27 18.92 7.16
C THR A 5 0.35 18.06 8.00
N LEU A 6 0.07 16.84 7.54
CA LEU A 6 -0.70 15.85 8.29
C LEU A 6 0.26 14.91 9.03
N ASN A 7 0.08 14.78 10.35
CA ASN A 7 0.89 13.91 11.20
C ASN A 7 0.05 12.76 11.76
N LYS A 8 0.67 11.60 12.03
CA LYS A 8 0.02 10.40 12.62
C LYS A 8 -1.21 9.92 11.84
N LEU A 9 -1.04 9.76 10.53
CA LEU A 9 -2.09 9.29 9.62
C LEU A 9 -2.59 7.88 9.97
N ARG A 10 -3.87 7.65 9.71
CA ARG A 10 -4.57 6.36 9.77
C ARG A 10 -5.17 6.06 8.40
N PHE A 11 -5.56 4.81 8.16
CA PHE A 11 -6.09 4.40 6.85
C PHE A 11 -7.34 5.16 6.39
N ASN A 12 -8.19 5.61 7.33
CA ASN A 12 -9.37 6.42 7.04
C ASN A 12 -9.05 7.89 6.68
N ASN A 13 -7.78 8.30 6.73
CA ASN A 13 -7.35 9.57 6.17
C ASN A 13 -7.06 9.49 4.67
N SER A 14 -7.16 8.31 4.04
CA SER A 14 -7.11 8.23 2.57
C SER A 14 -8.33 8.93 1.98
N GLY A 15 -8.13 9.78 0.98
CA GLY A 15 -9.22 10.57 0.41
C GLY A 15 -8.75 11.69 -0.50
N ASN A 16 -9.72 12.46 -1.02
CA ASN A 16 -9.47 13.63 -1.84
C ASN A 16 -9.21 14.86 -0.95
N TYR A 17 -8.08 15.50 -1.18
CA TYR A 17 -7.67 16.74 -0.51
C TYR A 17 -7.70 17.88 -1.52
N LYS A 18 -8.37 18.97 -1.15
CA LYS A 18 -8.58 20.14 -1.99
C LYS A 18 -7.95 21.37 -1.36
N CYS A 19 -7.19 22.12 -2.14
CA CYS A 19 -6.75 23.47 -1.81
C CYS A 19 -7.63 24.45 -2.58
N GLU A 20 -8.19 25.45 -1.89
CA GLU A 20 -9.11 26.42 -2.47
C GLU A 20 -8.70 27.84 -2.08
N VAL A 21 -8.78 28.77 -3.04
CA VAL A 21 -8.55 30.20 -2.85
C VAL A 21 -9.79 30.94 -3.36
N SER A 22 -10.38 31.75 -2.50
CA SER A 22 -11.56 32.55 -2.80
C SER A 22 -11.27 34.04 -2.60
N THR A 23 -11.81 34.87 -3.48
CA THR A 23 -11.74 36.34 -3.40
C THR A 23 -12.98 36.90 -2.68
N GLU A 24 -12.87 38.12 -2.16
CA GLU A 24 -13.95 38.80 -1.43
C GLU A 24 -14.81 39.71 -2.33
N ALA A 25 -15.86 40.29 -1.76
CA ALA A 25 -16.78 41.20 -2.45
C ALA A 25 -16.04 42.32 -3.23
N PRO A 26 -16.57 42.76 -4.40
CA PRO A 26 -17.88 42.41 -4.97
C PRO A 26 -17.90 41.12 -5.82
N ASN A 27 -16.74 40.59 -6.21
CA ASN A 27 -16.63 39.45 -7.11
C ASN A 27 -16.09 38.24 -6.34
N PHE A 28 -16.95 37.27 -6.07
CA PHE A 28 -16.57 36.04 -5.36
C PHE A 28 -16.07 34.99 -6.34
N GLU A 29 -14.82 35.12 -6.80
CA GLU A 29 -14.15 34.10 -7.61
C GLU A 29 -13.46 33.07 -6.72
N THR A 30 -13.63 31.79 -7.05
CA THR A 30 -13.01 30.66 -6.35
C THR A 30 -12.23 29.80 -7.34
N ILE A 31 -10.96 29.56 -7.06
CA ILE A 31 -10.14 28.55 -7.74
C ILE A 31 -9.81 27.43 -6.77
N ALA A 32 -9.81 26.20 -7.26
CA ALA A 32 -9.45 25.05 -6.44
C ALA A 32 -8.71 24.00 -7.27
N ASP A 33 -7.84 23.26 -6.58
CA ASP A 33 -7.17 22.09 -7.12
C ASP A 33 -7.26 20.94 -6.11
N SER A 34 -7.28 19.70 -6.60
CA SER A 34 -7.62 18.51 -5.81
C SER A 34 -6.74 17.33 -6.17
N SER A 35 -6.34 16.55 -5.16
CA SER A 35 -5.56 15.33 -5.37
C SER A 35 -5.96 14.25 -4.37
N TYR A 36 -5.84 12.98 -4.78
CA TYR A 36 -6.19 11.84 -3.94
C TYR A 36 -4.95 11.32 -3.20
N MET A 37 -4.99 11.37 -1.88
CA MET A 37 -3.96 10.80 -1.01
C MET A 37 -4.37 9.39 -0.57
N THR A 38 -3.45 8.43 -0.70
CA THR A 38 -3.63 7.06 -0.19
C THR A 38 -2.66 6.81 0.96
N VAL A 39 -3.19 6.39 2.11
CA VAL A 39 -2.37 5.94 3.26
C VAL A 39 -2.10 4.45 3.12
N MET A 40 -0.84 4.08 2.99
CA MET A 40 -0.38 2.70 2.81
C MET A 40 0.38 2.20 4.04
N ALA A 41 0.38 0.89 4.23
CA ALA A 41 1.22 0.20 5.21
C ALA A 41 1.96 -0.93 4.49
N TYR A 42 3.28 -0.87 4.53
CA TYR A 42 4.12 -1.96 4.06
C TYR A 42 4.00 -3.16 5.00
N PRO A 43 4.20 -4.40 4.49
CA PRO A 43 4.35 -5.57 5.34
C PRO A 43 5.39 -5.31 6.43
N SER A 44 5.07 -5.63 7.67
CA SER A 44 6.01 -5.49 8.80
C SER A 44 7.14 -6.52 8.78
N GLU A 45 6.93 -7.61 8.06
CA GLU A 45 7.78 -8.80 8.04
C GLU A 45 7.85 -9.33 6.61
N ASP A 46 8.97 -10.01 6.30
CA ASP A 46 9.14 -10.75 5.07
C ASP A 46 8.11 -11.88 4.95
N PRO A 47 7.76 -12.32 3.74
CA PRO A 47 6.84 -13.43 3.56
C PRO A 47 7.43 -14.73 4.12
N MET A 48 6.61 -15.49 4.83
CA MET A 48 6.97 -16.79 5.38
C MET A 48 6.41 -17.92 4.52
N ILE A 49 7.24 -18.93 4.25
CA ILE A 49 6.86 -20.13 3.53
C ILE A 49 6.65 -21.27 4.52
N GLU A 50 5.47 -21.88 4.48
CA GLU A 50 5.07 -23.00 5.34
C GLU A 50 4.58 -24.19 4.49
N GLY A 51 4.54 -25.38 5.09
CA GLY A 51 4.07 -26.61 4.43
C GLY A 51 5.14 -27.35 3.62
N VAL A 52 6.37 -26.84 3.60
CA VAL A 52 7.51 -27.50 2.94
C VAL A 52 8.14 -28.60 3.81
N LEU A 53 8.54 -29.69 3.19
CA LEU A 53 9.32 -30.77 3.81
C LEU A 53 10.82 -30.48 3.66
N SER A 54 11.62 -31.06 4.55
CA SER A 54 13.09 -30.97 4.50
C SER A 54 13.70 -31.71 3.32
N THR A 55 12.99 -32.67 2.72
CA THR A 55 13.46 -33.46 1.59
C THR A 55 12.28 -33.96 0.77
N TYR A 56 12.49 -34.06 -0.55
CA TYR A 56 11.52 -34.59 -1.51
C TYR A 56 12.21 -35.61 -2.41
N SER A 57 11.46 -36.62 -2.83
CA SER A 57 11.86 -37.59 -3.86
C SER A 57 11.49 -37.08 -5.26
N LEU A 58 12.14 -37.62 -6.28
CA LEU A 58 11.76 -37.34 -7.67
C LEU A 58 10.32 -37.81 -7.92
N GLY A 59 9.49 -36.90 -8.43
CA GLY A 59 8.07 -37.13 -8.67
C GLY A 59 7.13 -36.64 -7.56
N ASP A 60 7.68 -36.18 -6.41
CA ASP A 60 6.87 -35.59 -5.35
C ASP A 60 6.28 -34.24 -5.77
N TYR A 61 5.08 -33.96 -5.27
CA TYR A 61 4.46 -32.65 -5.38
C TYR A 61 4.79 -31.80 -4.16
N ILE A 62 5.26 -30.58 -4.39
CA ILE A 62 5.49 -29.59 -3.34
C ILE A 62 4.21 -28.75 -3.19
N SER A 63 3.61 -28.78 -2.01
CA SER A 63 2.51 -27.88 -1.63
C SER A 63 3.01 -26.97 -0.53
N ALA A 64 3.02 -25.66 -0.76
CA ALA A 64 3.52 -24.68 0.17
C ALA A 64 2.60 -23.46 0.21
N ASN A 65 2.54 -22.82 1.38
CA ASN A 65 1.81 -21.58 1.58
C ASN A 65 2.81 -20.45 1.81
N CYS A 66 2.69 -19.37 1.05
CA CYS A 66 3.49 -18.16 1.23
C CYS A 66 2.57 -17.07 1.77
N THR A 67 2.87 -16.61 2.98
CA THR A 67 2.05 -15.61 3.68
C THR A 67 2.88 -14.35 3.92
N SER A 68 2.42 -13.21 3.42
CA SER A 68 3.03 -11.90 3.71
C SER A 68 2.66 -11.41 5.11
N GLY A 69 3.50 -10.55 5.70
CA GLY A 69 3.08 -9.69 6.80
C GLY A 69 1.85 -8.82 6.46
N LYS A 70 1.16 -8.31 7.49
CA LYS A 70 -0.02 -7.45 7.32
C LYS A 70 0.35 -6.20 6.54
N SER A 71 -0.41 -5.89 5.49
CA SER A 71 -0.16 -4.77 4.60
C SER A 71 -1.46 -4.12 4.11
N LYS A 72 -1.36 -2.88 3.67
CA LYS A 72 -2.42 -2.18 2.94
C LYS A 72 -1.81 -1.32 1.83
N PRO A 73 -2.12 -1.57 0.55
CA PRO A 73 -2.99 -2.64 0.03
C PRO A 73 -2.40 -4.04 0.27
N ALA A 74 -3.14 -5.09 -0.11
CA ALA A 74 -2.65 -6.46 -0.03
C ALA A 74 -1.32 -6.59 -0.79
N ALA A 75 -0.36 -7.30 -0.19
CA ALA A 75 0.94 -7.52 -0.81
C ALA A 75 0.84 -8.39 -2.07
N ASN A 76 1.65 -8.07 -3.06
CA ASN A 76 1.84 -8.92 -4.23
C ASN A 76 2.93 -9.95 -3.93
N LEU A 77 2.55 -11.22 -3.85
CA LEU A 77 3.47 -12.34 -3.63
C LEU A 77 3.89 -12.95 -4.96
N THR A 78 5.17 -13.28 -5.11
CA THR A 78 5.72 -13.97 -6.27
C THR A 78 6.64 -15.09 -5.78
N TRP A 79 6.47 -16.28 -6.34
CA TRP A 79 7.33 -17.42 -6.05
C TRP A 79 8.57 -17.39 -6.94
N HIS A 80 9.70 -17.82 -6.39
CA HIS A 80 10.93 -18.05 -7.13
C HIS A 80 11.52 -19.39 -6.69
N ILE A 81 11.97 -20.20 -7.65
CA ILE A 81 12.64 -21.47 -7.41
C ILE A 81 14.05 -21.36 -7.99
N ASN A 82 15.07 -21.48 -7.14
CA ASN A 82 16.50 -21.36 -7.54
C ASN A 82 16.81 -20.06 -8.32
N GLY A 83 16.16 -18.95 -7.96
CA GLY A 83 16.33 -17.65 -8.63
C GLY A 83 15.57 -17.51 -9.96
N ALA A 84 14.93 -18.58 -10.46
CA ALA A 84 13.99 -18.49 -11.58
C ALA A 84 12.60 -18.12 -11.05
N LYS A 85 11.90 -17.27 -11.80
CA LYS A 85 10.48 -16.96 -11.59
C LYS A 85 9.61 -18.04 -12.19
#